data_AF-A0A3A9Z433-F1
#
_entry.id   AF-A0A3A9Z433-F1
#
_cell.length_a   1.000
_cell.length_b   1.000
_cell.length_c   1.000
_cell.angle_alpha   90.00
_cell.angle_beta   90.00
_cell.angle_gamma   90.00
#
_symmetry.space_group_name_H-M   'P 1'
#
loop_
_entity.id
_entity.type
_entity.pdbx_description
1 polymer ?
#
loop_
_entity_poly.entity_id
_entity_poly.type
_entity_poly.pdbx_seq_one_letter_code
_entity_poly.pdbx_strand_id
1 'polypeptide(L)'
;MPGQEQLLLTKEIIIMRPGPRAEFDSFYLLWAMTLKIVREQWKRVIFMQTNREDVGDRFLEIEIPVPKNPEIAAQVSQPFRTYYQTVAKARTSLGQYLADSGEHHFFVSGAENDIEAQE
;
A
#
# COMPACT_ATOMS: atom_id res chain seq x y z
N MET A 1 2.51 -5.56 0.18
CA MET A 1 1.15 -6.14 0.13
C MET A 1 1.21 -7.37 -0.77
N PRO A 2 0.37 -8.39 -0.56
CA PRO A 2 0.36 -9.58 -1.41
C PRO A 2 0.21 -9.18 -2.89
N GLY A 3 1.08 -9.70 -3.77
CA GLY A 3 1.04 -9.42 -5.21
C GLY A 3 1.71 -8.12 -5.68
N GLN A 4 2.48 -7.44 -4.82
CA GLN A 4 3.22 -6.21 -5.15
C GLN A 4 4.74 -6.36 -4.90
N GLU A 5 5.29 -7.54 -5.18
CA GLU A 5 6.66 -7.89 -4.80
C GLU A 5 7.70 -7.50 -5.86
N GLN A 6 7.29 -7.36 -7.13
CA GLN A 6 8.11 -6.87 -8.24
C GLN A 6 7.45 -5.65 -8.88
N LEU A 7 8.02 -4.46 -8.65
CA LEU A 7 7.49 -3.18 -9.14
C LEU A 7 8.61 -2.37 -9.77
N LEU A 8 8.42 -1.94 -11.02
CA LEU A 8 9.24 -0.89 -11.63
C LEU A 8 8.63 0.46 -11.25
N LEU A 9 9.40 1.26 -10.53
CA LEU A 9 8.94 2.52 -9.94
C LEU A 9 9.74 3.68 -10.55
N THR A 10 9.05 4.79 -10.80
CA THR A 10 9.68 6.01 -11.29
C THR A 10 10.28 6.80 -10.12
N LYS A 11 11.16 7.77 -10.42
CA LYS A 11 11.90 8.57 -9.43
C LYS A 11 10.99 9.37 -8.48
N GLU A 12 9.74 9.60 -8.88
CA GLU A 12 8.74 10.37 -8.13
C GLU A 12 7.99 9.53 -7.09
N ILE A 13 8.18 8.21 -7.08
CA ILE A 13 7.48 7.31 -6.15
C ILE A 13 8.32 7.11 -4.89
N ILE A 14 7.78 7.54 -3.75
CA ILE A 14 8.39 7.31 -2.43
C ILE A 14 7.87 5.99 -1.87
N ILE A 15 8.80 5.08 -1.54
CA ILE A 15 8.49 3.81 -0.89
C ILE A 15 8.78 3.93 0.60
N MET A 16 7.75 3.75 1.42
CA MET A 16 7.87 3.72 2.87
C MET A 16 7.56 2.32 3.39
N ARG A 17 8.43 1.82 4.27
CA ARG A 17 8.24 0.53 4.96
C ARG A 17 8.54 0.70 6.44
N PRO A 18 7.71 0.13 7.34
CA PRO A 18 8.08 0.02 8.74
C PRO A 18 9.42 -0.70 8.87
N GLY A 19 10.33 -0.14 9.67
CA GLY A 19 11.60 -0.78 9.97
C GLY A 19 11.46 -1.98 10.92
N PRO A 20 12.50 -2.80 11.11
CA PRO A 20 12.47 -3.98 11.98
C PRO A 20 12.25 -3.63 13.47
N ARG A 21 12.48 -2.38 13.86
CA ARG A 21 12.25 -1.86 15.22
C ARG A 21 10.89 -1.17 15.38
N ALA A 22 10.08 -1.11 14.33
CA ALA A 22 8.76 -0.48 14.41
C ALA A 22 7.78 -1.44 15.09
N GLU A 23 7.06 -0.95 16.10
CA GLU A 23 5.99 -1.71 16.78
C GLU A 23 4.66 -1.66 16.00
N PHE A 24 4.72 -1.51 14.68
CA PHE A 24 3.56 -1.41 13.82
C PHE A 24 3.86 -1.95 12.42
N ASP A 25 2.79 -2.30 11.70
CA ASP A 25 2.87 -2.90 10.38
C ASP A 25 2.59 -1.90 9.26
N SER A 26 2.63 -2.38 8.02
CA SER A 26 2.37 -1.54 6.84
C SER A 26 0.93 -1.04 6.78
N PHE A 27 -0.04 -1.75 7.37
CA PHE A 27 -1.43 -1.30 7.41
C PHE A 27 -1.61 -0.11 8.36
N TYR A 28 -0.94 -0.13 9.52
CA TYR A 28 -0.87 1.02 10.40
C TYR A 28 -0.18 2.19 9.74
N LEU A 29 0.95 1.98 9.06
CA LEU A 29 1.65 3.06 8.36
C LEU A 29 0.72 3.70 7.31
N LEU A 30 0.02 2.89 6.52
CA LEU A 30 -0.98 3.37 5.56
C LEU A 30 -2.08 4.19 6.25
N TRP A 31 -2.64 3.67 7.34
CA TRP A 31 -3.64 4.37 8.14
C TRP A 31 -3.10 5.71 8.67
N ALA A 32 -1.91 5.73 9.26
CA ALA A 32 -1.30 6.92 9.85
C ALA A 32 -1.07 8.01 8.81
N MET A 33 -0.56 7.66 7.63
CA MET A 33 -0.36 8.58 6.51
C MET A 33 -1.66 9.18 5.97
N THR A 34 -2.79 8.53 6.21
CA THR A 34 -4.11 8.99 5.76
C THR A 34 -4.81 9.93 6.74
N LEU A 35 -4.27 10.10 7.94
CA LEU A 35 -4.82 11.01 8.94
C LEU A 35 -4.78 12.45 8.43
N LYS A 36 -5.85 13.22 8.68
CA LYS A 36 -5.94 14.62 8.22
C LYS A 36 -4.74 15.45 8.69
N ILE A 37 -4.36 15.31 9.96
CA ILE A 37 -3.22 16.05 10.53
C ILE A 37 -1.89 15.70 9.86
N VAL A 38 -1.68 14.45 9.43
CA VAL A 38 -0.48 14.04 8.70
C VAL A 38 -0.53 14.57 7.27
N ARG A 39 -1.68 14.47 6.59
CA ARG A 39 -1.88 15.01 5.23
C ARG A 39 -1.65 16.52 5.16
N GLU A 40 -2.07 17.27 6.16
CA GLU A 40 -1.90 18.72 6.19
C GLU A 40 -0.41 19.14 6.26
N GLN A 41 0.47 18.31 6.84
CA GLN A 41 1.91 18.58 6.86
C GLN A 41 2.53 18.58 5.46
N TRP A 42 1.99 17.79 4.52
CA TRP A 42 2.49 17.71 3.14
C TRP A 42 2.43 19.04 2.40
N LYS A 43 1.52 19.95 2.75
CA LYS A 43 1.46 21.30 2.18
C LYS A 43 2.75 22.11 2.42
N ARG A 44 3.54 21.76 3.44
CA ARG A 44 4.82 22.40 3.77
C ARG A 44 6.01 21.75 3.05
N VAL A 45 5.85 20.51 2.62
CA VAL A 45 6.86 19.72 1.93
C VAL A 45 6.78 19.93 0.42
N ILE A 46 5.57 20.09 -0.12
CA ILE A 46 5.33 20.31 -1.55
C ILE A 46 5.62 21.77 -1.89
N PHE A 47 6.68 22.01 -2.66
CA PHE A 47 6.95 23.34 -3.21
C PHE A 47 6.03 23.59 -4.41
N MET A 48 5.19 24.63 -4.32
CA MET A 48 4.30 25.05 -5.41
C MET A 48 5.04 25.78 -6.54
N GLN A 49 6.34 26.06 -6.38
CA GLN A 49 7.08 26.98 -7.24
C GLN A 49 8.51 26.49 -7.46
N THR A 50 8.74 25.64 -8.47
CA THR A 50 9.92 25.59 -9.38
C THR A 50 9.99 24.22 -10.06
N ASN A 51 10.74 24.13 -11.17
CA ASN A 51 10.93 22.98 -12.08
C ASN A 51 11.47 21.66 -11.45
N ARG A 52 11.25 21.42 -10.16
CA ARG A 52 11.71 20.23 -9.44
C ARG A 52 10.52 19.31 -9.21
N GLU A 53 10.56 18.14 -9.85
CA GLU A 53 9.49 17.13 -9.81
C GLU A 53 9.52 16.29 -8.52
N ASP A 54 10.59 16.40 -7.72
CA ASP A 54 10.79 15.67 -6.48
C ASP A 54 10.78 16.58 -5.23
N VAL A 55 10.47 15.99 -4.08
CA VAL A 55 10.51 16.63 -2.76
C VAL A 55 11.84 16.41 -2.02
N GLY A 56 12.84 15.80 -2.67
CA GLY A 56 14.10 15.36 -2.05
C GLY A 56 13.88 14.55 -0.76
N ASP A 57 14.68 14.81 0.27
CA ASP A 57 14.58 14.14 1.58
C ASP A 57 13.56 14.78 2.53
N ARG A 58 12.86 15.85 2.10
CA ARG A 58 11.94 16.59 2.97
C ARG A 58 10.71 15.80 3.37
N PHE A 59 10.39 14.70 2.69
CA PHE A 59 9.34 13.79 3.13
C PHE A 59 9.65 13.16 4.51
N LEU A 60 10.94 13.13 4.92
CA LEU A 60 11.36 12.69 6.25
C LEU A 60 10.97 13.70 7.35
N GLU A 61 10.59 14.93 6.99
CA GLU A 61 10.06 15.92 7.93
C GLU A 61 8.61 15.62 8.36
N ILE A 62 7.92 14.69 7.69
CA ILE A 62 6.53 14.34 8.00
C ILE A 62 6.48 13.51 9.28
N GLU A 63 5.79 14.03 10.29
CA GLU A 63 5.57 13.36 11.56
C GLU A 63 4.30 12.50 11.50
N ILE A 64 4.44 11.24 11.90
CA ILE A 64 3.33 10.30 12.09
C ILE A 64 3.17 9.96 13.58
N PRO A 65 1.95 9.67 14.05
CA PRO A 65 1.76 9.15 15.40
C PRO A 65 2.46 7.79 15.53
N VAL A 66 3.27 7.66 16.58
CA VAL A 66 3.88 6.37 16.96
C VAL A 66 2.98 5.71 18.01
N PRO A 67 2.54 4.47 17.80
CA PRO A 67 1.70 3.78 18.77
C PRO A 67 2.50 3.44 20.02
N LYS A 68 1.82 3.34 21.16
CA LYS A 68 2.47 2.97 22.43
C LYS A 68 2.79 1.48 22.54
N ASN A 69 2.03 0.67 21.81
CA ASN A 69 2.16 -0.78 21.77
C ASN A 69 1.59 -1.30 20.43
N PRO A 70 1.98 -2.51 20.00
CA PRO A 70 1.53 -3.08 18.72
C PRO A 70 0.04 -3.41 18.69
N GLU A 71 -0.58 -3.67 19.85
CA GLU A 71 -2.01 -4.02 19.93
C GLU A 71 -2.90 -2.85 19.52
N ILE A 72 -2.59 -1.63 19.98
CA ILE A 72 -3.30 -0.41 19.60
C ILE A 72 -3.11 -0.15 18.10
N ALA A 73 -1.89 -0.37 17.58
CA ALA A 73 -1.61 -0.20 16.16
C ALA A 73 -2.49 -1.13 15.30
N ALA A 74 -2.59 -2.41 15.68
CA ALA A 74 -3.45 -3.37 15.02
C ALA A 74 -4.94 -2.97 15.11
N GLN A 75 -5.39 -2.51 16.28
CA GLN A 75 -6.78 -2.13 16.49
C GLN A 75 -7.21 -0.97 15.59
N VAL A 76 -6.44 0.13 15.55
CA VAL A 76 -6.83 1.33 14.80
C VAL A 76 -6.70 1.15 13.28
N SER A 77 -5.75 0.31 12.85
CA SER A 77 -5.54 0.01 11.43
C SER A 77 -6.43 -1.12 10.91
N GLN A 78 -7.17 -1.81 11.78
CA GLN A 78 -8.02 -2.94 11.41
C GLN A 78 -9.01 -2.66 10.27
N PRO A 79 -9.69 -1.50 10.19
CA PRO A 79 -10.59 -1.22 9.07
C PRO A 79 -9.89 -1.20 7.71
N PHE A 80 -8.67 -0.64 7.66
CA PHE A 80 -7.84 -0.61 6.44
C PHE A 80 -7.41 -2.03 6.05
N ARG A 81 -6.92 -2.80 7.03
CA ARG A 81 -6.53 -4.19 6.82
C ARG A 81 -7.68 -5.01 6.26
N THR A 82 -8.85 -4.96 6.90
CA THR A 82 -10.05 -5.69 6.45
C THR A 82 -10.43 -5.29 5.03
N TYR A 83 -10.45 -3.99 4.72
CA TYR A 83 -10.82 -3.52 3.39
C TYR A 83 -9.89 -4.07 2.30
N TYR A 84 -8.57 -3.84 2.42
CA TYR A 84 -7.62 -4.25 1.38
C TYR A 84 -7.52 -5.77 1.25
N GLN A 85 -7.60 -6.52 2.35
CA GLN A 85 -7.62 -7.98 2.30
C GLN A 85 -8.90 -8.51 1.66
N THR A 86 -10.05 -7.87 1.91
CA THR A 86 -11.32 -8.27 1.28
C THR A 86 -11.29 -8.01 -0.22
N VAL A 87 -10.78 -6.85 -0.65
CA VAL A 87 -10.61 -6.53 -2.07
C VAL A 87 -9.65 -7.50 -2.74
N ALA A 88 -8.52 -7.83 -2.09
CA ALA A 88 -7.57 -8.80 -2.62
C ALA A 88 -8.23 -10.19 -2.80
N LYS A 89 -8.93 -10.69 -1.76
CA LYS A 89 -9.67 -11.96 -1.84
C LYS A 89 -10.71 -11.95 -2.95
N ALA A 90 -11.51 -10.90 -3.06
CA ALA A 90 -12.53 -10.77 -4.09
C ALA A 90 -11.92 -10.79 -5.50
N ARG A 91 -10.77 -10.14 -5.70
CA ARG A 91 -10.02 -10.19 -6.98
C ARG A 91 -9.52 -11.60 -7.28
N THR A 92 -8.94 -12.29 -6.31
CA THR A 92 -8.48 -13.67 -6.48
C THR A 92 -9.63 -14.62 -6.80
N SER A 93 -10.74 -14.55 -6.07
CA SER A 93 -11.91 -15.41 -6.31
C SER A 93 -12.55 -15.16 -7.68
N LEU A 94 -12.62 -13.90 -8.13
CA LEU A 94 -13.09 -13.58 -9.48
C LEU A 94 -12.13 -14.11 -10.54
N GLY A 95 -10.83 -13.95 -10.34
CA GLY A 95 -9.80 -14.47 -11.25
C GLY A 95 -9.90 -15.99 -11.43
N GLN A 96 -10.07 -16.73 -10.33
CA GLN A 96 -10.27 -18.19 -10.37
C GLN A 96 -11.51 -18.59 -11.17
N TYR A 97 -12.67 -17.96 -10.91
CA TYR A 97 -13.89 -18.25 -11.66
C TYR A 97 -13.75 -17.97 -13.17
N LEU A 98 -13.07 -16.90 -13.55
CA LEU A 98 -12.84 -16.56 -14.96
C LEU A 98 -11.91 -17.57 -15.64
N ALA A 99 -10.88 -18.04 -14.95
CA ALA A 99 -9.99 -19.09 -15.43
C ALA A 99 -10.74 -20.43 -15.63
N ASP A 100 -11.65 -20.77 -14.72
CA ASP A 100 -12.41 -22.04 -14.76
C ASP A 100 -13.51 -22.06 -15.84
N SER A 101 -14.20 -20.92 -16.05
CA SER A 101 -15.35 -20.86 -16.96
C SER A 101 -14.94 -20.73 -18.43
N GLY A 102 -13.86 -20.00 -18.76
CA GLY A 102 -13.38 -19.81 -20.13
C GLY A 102 -14.35 -19.11 -21.11
N GLU A 103 -15.57 -18.79 -20.66
CA GLU A 103 -16.66 -18.22 -21.47
C GLU A 103 -16.69 -16.69 -21.46
N HIS A 104 -15.95 -16.05 -20.55
CA HIS A 104 -15.96 -14.60 -20.38
C HIS A 104 -14.79 -13.96 -21.13
N HIS A 105 -15.06 -12.89 -21.88
CA HIS A 105 -14.03 -12.03 -22.52
C HIS A 105 -13.22 -11.20 -21.50
N PHE A 106 -13.45 -11.36 -20.20
CA PHE A 106 -12.83 -10.53 -19.17
C PHE A 106 -11.57 -11.21 -18.62
N PHE A 107 -10.44 -10.53 -18.72
CA PHE A 107 -9.15 -11.01 -18.22
C PHE A 107 -8.72 -10.15 -17.04
N VAL A 108 -8.62 -10.74 -15.84
CA VAL A 108 -8.01 -10.08 -14.69
C VAL A 108 -6.50 -10.28 -14.77
N SER A 109 -5.77 -9.27 -15.27
CA SER A 109 -4.31 -9.29 -15.26
C SER A 109 -3.79 -9.50 -13.84
N GLY A 110 -2.96 -10.55 -13.66
CA GLY A 110 -2.36 -10.93 -12.38
C GLY A 110 -2.71 -12.33 -11.86
N ALA A 111 -3.61 -13.07 -12.52
CA ALA A 111 -3.88 -14.48 -12.19
C ALA A 111 -3.01 -15.48 -12.96
N GLU A 112 -2.21 -15.02 -13.93
CA GLU A 112 -1.42 -15.89 -14.83
C GLU A 112 -0.16 -16.47 -14.14
N ASN A 113 0.41 -15.77 -13.16
CA ASN A 113 1.72 -16.13 -12.60
C ASN A 113 1.71 -17.22 -11.50
N ASP A 114 0.54 -17.63 -11.01
CA ASP A 114 0.47 -18.69 -9.98
C ASP A 114 0.31 -20.10 -10.59
N ILE A 115 0.02 -20.20 -11.90
CA ILE A 115 -0.20 -21.49 -12.58
C ILE A 115 1.13 -22.06 -13.10
N GLU A 116 2.08 -21.22 -13.54
CA GLU A 116 3.37 -21.65 -14.08
C GLU A 116 4.40 -22.08 -13.02
N ALA A 117 4.15 -21.84 -11.73
CA ALA A 117 5.08 -22.18 -10.64
C ALA A 117 4.95 -23.63 -10.11
N GLN A 118 4.12 -24.47 -10.73
CA GLN A 118 3.87 -25.86 -10.30
C GLN A 118 4.24 -26.94 -11.34
N GLU A 119 4.95 -26.59 -12.42
CA GLU A 119 5.52 -27.59 -13.36
C GLU A 119 7.03 -27.79 -13.18
#